data_AF-A0AAV9C5L6-F1
#
_entry.id   AF-A0AAV9C5L6-F1
#
_cell.length_a   1.000
_cell.length_b   1.000
_cell.length_c   1.000
_cell.angle_alpha   90.00
_cell.angle_beta   90.00
_cell.angle_gamma   90.00
#
_symmetry.space_group_name_H-M   'P 1'
#
loop_
_entity.id
_entity.type
_entity.pdbx_description
1 polymer ?
#
loop_
_entity_poly.entity_id
_entity_poly.type
_entity_poly.pdbx_seq_one_letter_code
_entity_poly.pdbx_strand_id
1 'polypeptide(L)'
;MELPPPSLPSPPPPPFLLTLALALVAASAATTQVCIIGSGIAGSSLSHFLHHHRPPSAVAAIHSSIFEISPSVGGRMSTVSIAGAVFESGASIIHHMNLHASSFVETLNLTPQSKDSSSSSSYFGVWDGRRFVFRSLPPPSESDWSLYRRFLHPIVDDLRIFWRYGFSLLRMRVFVGNMLRRFMRYYEGVEDRPVFESVEEMLRWSGLYGLTQRTLREELVDVELSERFISELVTAYFGFTLASEVPDLVGTVESPDLPFSCVAVQKKISEDDKVYKIFSRSPLEDNLLDKIFSTRKETIRINWAAYPHFEAPEVFAPFVLDDFHLYYINAFENAASTIETGAVAAENVARLILSRLHNQSPDVQELRIPTSEEEKLHLDL
;
A
#
# COMPACT_ATOMS: atom_id res chain seq x y z
N MET A 1 -22.40 -51.51 67.93
CA MET A 1 -22.32 -50.77 66.66
C MET A 1 -20.85 -50.39 66.50
N GLU A 2 -20.06 -51.26 65.88
CA GLU A 2 -18.62 -51.05 65.69
C GLU A 2 -18.41 -50.13 64.47
N LEU A 3 -17.53 -49.13 64.62
CA LEU A 3 -17.10 -48.25 63.54
C LEU A 3 -16.12 -48.99 62.62
N PRO A 4 -16.18 -48.80 61.29
CA PRO A 4 -15.25 -49.43 60.37
C PRO A 4 -13.84 -48.82 60.49
N PRO A 5 -12.78 -49.59 60.19
CA PRO A 5 -11.41 -49.10 60.28
C PRO A 5 -11.10 -48.04 59.21
N PRO A 6 -10.13 -47.15 59.46
CA PRO A 6 -9.76 -46.10 58.52
C PRO A 6 -9.15 -46.69 57.24
N SER A 7 -9.55 -46.15 56.09
CA SER A 7 -9.02 -46.52 54.78
C SER A 7 -7.56 -46.12 54.64
N LEU A 8 -6.73 -47.05 54.17
CA LEU A 8 -5.32 -46.79 53.81
C LEU A 8 -5.22 -45.72 52.71
N PRO A 9 -4.22 -44.83 52.75
CA PRO A 9 -3.97 -43.87 51.69
C PRO A 9 -3.63 -44.59 50.38
N SER A 10 -4.23 -44.13 49.28
CA SER A 10 -3.97 -44.65 47.94
C SER A 10 -2.49 -44.52 47.56
N PRO A 11 -1.90 -45.49 46.84
CA PRO A 11 -0.52 -45.40 46.40
C PRO A 11 -0.30 -44.19 45.48
N PRO A 12 0.88 -43.54 45.51
CA PRO A 12 1.20 -42.47 44.58
C PRO A 12 1.14 -43.01 43.14
N PRO A 13 0.71 -42.20 42.16
CA PRO A 13 0.64 -42.64 40.77
C PRO A 13 2.03 -43.10 40.31
N PRO A 14 2.11 -44.16 39.49
CA PRO A 14 3.37 -44.65 38.98
C PRO A 14 4.13 -43.54 38.23
N PRO A 15 5.47 -43.48 38.35
CA PRO A 15 6.28 -42.38 37.82
C PRO A 15 6.07 -42.17 36.31
N PHE A 16 5.68 -43.22 35.59
CA PHE A 16 5.35 -43.18 34.16
C PHE A 16 4.15 -42.29 33.81
N LEU A 17 3.12 -42.25 34.67
CA LEU A 17 1.95 -41.37 34.48
C LEU A 17 2.28 -39.91 34.81
N LEU A 18 3.18 -39.68 35.76
CA LEU A 18 3.67 -38.33 36.07
C LEU A 18 4.56 -37.80 34.94
N THR A 19 5.45 -38.62 34.37
CA THR A 19 6.26 -38.24 33.21
C THR A 19 5.42 -38.05 31.95
N LEU A 20 4.37 -38.85 31.74
CA LEU A 20 3.47 -38.69 30.60
C LEU A 20 2.57 -37.44 30.77
N ALA A 21 2.12 -37.15 31.99
CA ALA A 21 1.37 -35.92 32.28
C ALA A 21 2.25 -34.67 32.16
N LEU A 22 3.51 -34.70 32.62
CA LEU A 22 4.47 -33.62 32.38
C LEU A 22 4.81 -33.47 30.90
N ALA A 23 4.92 -34.58 30.14
CA ALA A 23 5.14 -34.54 28.70
C ALA A 23 3.91 -34.00 27.93
N LEU A 24 2.68 -34.30 28.37
CA LEU A 24 1.46 -33.74 27.78
C LEU A 24 1.25 -32.26 28.14
N VAL A 25 1.62 -31.86 29.36
CA VAL A 25 1.61 -30.44 29.77
C VAL A 25 2.69 -29.66 29.04
N ALA A 26 3.87 -30.26 28.80
CA ALA A 26 4.92 -29.68 27.97
C ALA A 26 4.59 -29.70 26.45
N ALA A 27 3.74 -30.62 26.00
CA ALA A 27 3.27 -30.72 24.61
C ALA A 27 2.10 -29.78 24.29
N SER A 28 1.61 -29.00 25.26
CA SER A 28 0.81 -27.81 24.95
C SER A 28 1.73 -26.79 24.31
N ALA A 29 1.94 -26.89 22.99
CA ALA A 29 2.69 -25.94 22.20
C ALA A 29 2.30 -24.52 22.63
N ALA A 30 3.21 -23.81 23.29
CA ALA A 30 2.98 -22.46 23.77
C ALA A 30 2.44 -21.63 22.60
N THR A 31 1.19 -21.21 22.68
CA THR A 31 0.55 -20.49 21.57
C THR A 31 0.83 -19.01 21.78
N THR A 32 1.57 -18.40 20.86
CA THR A 32 1.77 -16.95 20.86
C THR A 32 0.54 -16.27 20.31
N GLN A 33 -0.03 -15.37 21.10
CA GLN A 33 -1.18 -14.55 20.72
C GLN A 33 -0.68 -13.24 20.10
N VAL A 34 -1.13 -12.93 18.90
CA VAL A 34 -0.83 -11.65 18.22
C VAL A 34 -2.12 -10.89 18.01
N CYS A 35 -2.20 -9.70 18.60
CA CYS A 35 -3.34 -8.79 18.42
C CYS A 35 -3.00 -7.76 17.34
N ILE A 36 -3.84 -7.66 16.32
CA ILE A 36 -3.69 -6.73 15.19
C ILE A 36 -4.84 -5.73 15.24
N ILE A 37 -4.53 -4.43 15.23
CA ILE A 37 -5.53 -3.36 15.23
C ILE A 37 -5.65 -2.82 13.81
N GLY A 38 -6.82 -2.97 13.21
CA GLY A 38 -7.15 -2.59 11.85
C GLY A 38 -7.13 -3.77 10.87
N SER A 39 -8.24 -3.98 10.17
CA SER A 39 -8.42 -5.00 9.13
C SER A 39 -8.21 -4.46 7.71
N GLY A 40 -7.51 -3.33 7.58
CA GLY A 40 -7.04 -2.83 6.30
C GLY A 40 -5.98 -3.73 5.66
N ILE A 41 -5.41 -3.30 4.53
CA ILE A 41 -4.41 -4.08 3.81
C ILE A 41 -3.22 -4.45 4.70
N ALA A 42 -2.66 -3.51 5.46
CA ALA A 42 -1.50 -3.76 6.30
C ALA A 42 -1.75 -4.82 7.39
N GLY A 43 -2.85 -4.71 8.14
CA GLY A 43 -3.20 -5.66 9.20
C GLY A 43 -3.58 -7.05 8.65
N SER A 44 -4.32 -7.09 7.54
CA SER A 44 -4.68 -8.35 6.87
C SER A 44 -3.45 -9.06 6.30
N SER A 45 -2.54 -8.30 5.66
CA SER A 45 -1.27 -8.81 5.17
C SER A 45 -0.35 -9.28 6.30
N LEU A 46 -0.31 -8.59 7.45
CA LEU A 46 0.48 -9.02 8.60
C LEU A 46 0.02 -10.41 9.07
N SER A 47 -1.29 -10.59 9.24
CA SER A 47 -1.86 -11.89 9.61
C SER A 47 -1.48 -12.98 8.60
N HIS A 48 -1.59 -12.69 7.30
CA HIS A 48 -1.17 -13.60 6.25
C HIS A 48 0.32 -13.98 6.35
N PHE A 49 1.21 -12.99 6.47
CA PHE A 49 2.66 -13.20 6.50
C PHE A 49 3.15 -13.89 7.78
N LEU A 50 2.50 -13.68 8.92
CA LEU A 50 2.81 -14.43 10.15
C LEU A 50 2.61 -15.94 9.98
N HIS A 51 1.61 -16.35 9.18
CA HIS A 51 1.39 -17.75 8.84
C HIS A 51 2.32 -18.23 7.73
N HIS A 52 2.54 -17.41 6.71
CA HIS A 52 3.33 -17.78 5.53
C HIS A 52 4.84 -17.94 5.83
N HIS A 53 5.43 -17.01 6.59
CA HIS A 53 6.85 -17.03 6.92
C HIS A 53 7.19 -17.85 8.17
N ARG A 54 6.22 -18.57 8.72
CA ARG A 54 6.44 -19.41 9.90
C ARG A 54 7.45 -20.52 9.56
N PRO A 55 8.58 -20.63 10.28
CA PRO A 55 9.53 -21.69 10.00
C PRO A 55 8.91 -23.06 10.34
N PRO A 56 9.15 -24.11 9.55
CA PRO A 56 8.63 -25.46 9.82
C PRO A 56 9.03 -26.01 11.20
N SER A 57 10.15 -25.54 11.72
CA SER A 57 10.69 -25.88 13.04
C SER A 57 10.06 -25.09 14.21
N ALA A 58 9.17 -24.13 13.95
CA ALA A 58 8.53 -23.35 15.00
C ALA A 58 7.62 -24.23 15.86
N VAL A 59 8.01 -24.44 17.12
CA VAL A 59 7.25 -25.25 18.10
C VAL A 59 5.99 -24.51 18.57
N ALA A 60 6.06 -23.20 18.75
CA ALA A 60 4.97 -22.38 19.29
C ALA A 60 3.92 -22.03 18.22
N ALA A 61 2.66 -22.45 18.36
CA ALA A 61 1.58 -22.04 17.44
C ALA A 61 1.39 -20.51 17.49
N ILE A 62 1.03 -19.87 16.36
CA ILE A 62 0.70 -18.43 16.34
C ILE A 62 -0.80 -18.32 16.11
N HIS A 63 -1.47 -17.56 16.96
CA HIS A 63 -2.88 -17.22 16.82
C HIS A 63 -3.02 -15.70 16.69
N SER A 64 -3.53 -15.24 15.55
CA SER A 64 -3.73 -13.82 15.28
C SER A 64 -5.20 -13.43 15.43
N SER A 65 -5.47 -12.42 16.27
CA SER A 65 -6.78 -11.78 16.37
C SER A 65 -6.73 -10.39 15.75
N ILE A 66 -7.64 -10.08 14.82
CA ILE A 66 -7.74 -8.77 14.17
C ILE A 66 -8.95 -8.01 14.73
N PHE A 67 -8.73 -6.79 15.20
CA PHE A 67 -9.75 -5.90 15.72
C PHE A 67 -10.02 -4.78 14.72
N GLU A 68 -11.29 -4.57 14.36
CA GLU A 68 -11.70 -3.53 13.41
C GLU A 68 -12.75 -2.64 14.06
N ILE A 69 -12.60 -1.32 13.90
CA ILE A 69 -13.55 -0.34 14.43
C ILE A 69 -14.78 -0.21 13.51
N SER A 70 -14.56 -0.41 12.21
CA SER A 70 -15.61 -0.40 11.19
C SER A 70 -16.46 -1.68 11.22
N PRO A 71 -17.76 -1.61 10.89
CA PRO A 71 -18.57 -2.82 10.68
C PRO A 71 -18.14 -3.62 9.43
N SER A 72 -17.23 -3.09 8.62
CA SER A 72 -16.74 -3.72 7.39
C SER A 72 -15.21 -3.69 7.35
N VAL A 73 -14.62 -4.77 6.84
CA VAL A 73 -13.18 -4.91 6.66
C VAL A 73 -12.65 -4.14 5.45
N GLY A 74 -11.33 -4.04 5.32
CA GLY A 74 -10.65 -3.49 4.13
C GLY A 74 -10.18 -2.03 4.28
N GLY A 75 -10.71 -1.29 5.24
CA GLY A 75 -10.30 0.09 5.53
C GLY A 75 -10.49 1.02 4.32
N ARG A 76 -9.39 1.53 3.75
CA ARG A 76 -9.41 2.42 2.57
C ARG A 76 -9.71 1.71 1.24
N MET A 77 -9.80 0.38 1.25
CA MET A 77 -10.31 -0.41 0.14
C MET A 77 -11.78 -0.69 0.42
N SER A 78 -12.66 0.13 -0.17
CA SER A 78 -14.10 0.10 0.12
C SER A 78 -14.88 0.40 -1.15
N THR A 79 -16.12 -0.07 -1.20
CA THR A 79 -17.02 0.10 -2.33
C THR A 79 -18.24 0.92 -1.97
N VAL A 80 -18.83 1.58 -2.96
CA VAL A 80 -20.11 2.30 -2.85
C VAL A 80 -21.05 1.91 -3.98
N SER A 81 -22.34 1.88 -3.66
CA SER A 81 -23.40 1.61 -4.63
C SER A 81 -24.02 2.93 -5.07
N ILE A 82 -23.95 3.25 -6.36
CA ILE A 82 -24.57 4.44 -6.96
C ILE A 82 -25.18 4.04 -8.31
N ALA A 83 -26.38 4.54 -8.62
CA ALA A 83 -27.10 4.18 -9.85
C ALA A 83 -27.24 2.66 -10.09
N GLY A 84 -27.44 1.89 -9.02
CA GLY A 84 -27.62 0.43 -9.08
C GLY A 84 -26.36 -0.38 -9.44
N ALA A 85 -25.19 0.26 -9.47
CA ALA A 85 -23.89 -0.39 -9.69
C ALA A 85 -22.94 -0.11 -8.51
N VAL A 86 -22.02 -1.05 -8.28
CA VAL A 86 -21.02 -0.97 -7.22
C VAL A 86 -19.71 -0.44 -7.80
N PHE A 87 -19.07 0.50 -7.12
CA PHE A 87 -17.85 1.16 -7.54
C PHE A 87 -16.82 1.19 -6.42
N GLU A 88 -15.54 1.08 -6.78
CA GLU A 88 -14.43 1.30 -5.86
C GLU A 88 -14.37 2.76 -5.42
N SER A 89 -14.66 3.00 -4.15
CA SER A 89 -14.51 4.33 -3.57
C SER A 89 -13.06 4.69 -3.36
N GLY A 90 -12.16 3.70 -3.23
CA GLY A 90 -10.78 3.88 -2.77
C GLY A 90 -9.75 3.44 -3.77
N ALA A 91 -8.76 2.69 -3.28
CA ALA A 91 -7.72 2.11 -4.11
C ALA A 91 -8.35 1.11 -5.09
N SER A 92 -8.20 1.40 -6.39
CA SER A 92 -8.87 0.67 -7.47
C SER A 92 -7.92 0.23 -8.59
N ILE A 93 -6.62 0.47 -8.43
CA ILE A 93 -5.61 0.21 -9.44
C ILE A 93 -4.50 -0.62 -8.81
N ILE A 94 -4.20 -1.76 -9.43
CA ILE A 94 -3.07 -2.62 -9.11
C ILE A 94 -2.13 -2.60 -10.31
N HIS A 95 -0.86 -2.26 -10.09
CA HIS A 95 0.16 -2.34 -11.13
C HIS A 95 0.81 -3.73 -11.11
N HIS A 96 1.21 -4.26 -12.26
CA HIS A 96 1.84 -5.60 -12.38
C HIS A 96 3.16 -5.75 -11.61
N MET A 97 3.76 -4.65 -11.15
CA MET A 97 4.96 -4.63 -10.32
C MET A 97 4.65 -4.60 -8.81
N ASN A 98 3.38 -4.56 -8.43
CA ASN A 98 2.93 -4.70 -7.05
C ASN A 98 2.79 -6.20 -6.73
N LEU A 99 3.92 -6.87 -6.47
CA LEU A 99 3.95 -8.34 -6.42
C LEU A 99 3.12 -8.92 -5.27
N HIS A 100 3.00 -8.25 -4.13
CA HIS A 100 2.11 -8.74 -3.06
C HIS A 100 0.65 -8.61 -3.46
N ALA A 101 0.22 -7.45 -3.97
CA ALA A 101 -1.16 -7.27 -4.43
C ALA A 101 -1.52 -8.28 -5.54
N SER A 102 -0.61 -8.51 -6.50
CA SER A 102 -0.78 -9.55 -7.52
C SER A 102 -0.87 -10.96 -6.92
N SER A 103 0.01 -11.30 -5.97
CA SER A 103 -0.04 -12.58 -5.28
C SER A 103 -1.33 -12.78 -4.48
N PHE A 104 -1.87 -11.73 -3.86
CA PHE A 104 -3.15 -11.80 -3.15
C PHE A 104 -4.31 -12.01 -4.11
N VAL A 105 -4.31 -11.35 -5.28
CA VAL A 105 -5.31 -11.58 -6.33
C VAL A 105 -5.32 -13.05 -6.76
N GLU A 106 -4.14 -13.64 -6.98
CA GLU A 106 -4.01 -15.05 -7.36
C GLU A 106 -4.43 -15.99 -6.22
N THR A 107 -3.94 -15.77 -5.01
CA THR A 107 -4.20 -16.64 -3.84
C THR A 107 -5.67 -16.62 -3.43
N LEU A 108 -6.34 -15.47 -3.57
CA LEU A 108 -7.76 -15.30 -3.28
C LEU A 108 -8.66 -15.66 -4.47
N ASN A 109 -8.07 -16.12 -5.58
CA ASN A 109 -8.77 -16.49 -6.82
C ASN A 109 -9.72 -15.38 -7.32
N LEU A 110 -9.21 -14.14 -7.31
CA LEU A 110 -9.95 -12.96 -7.76
C LEU A 110 -9.74 -12.77 -9.27
N THR A 111 -10.80 -12.36 -9.96
CA THR A 111 -10.73 -12.02 -11.39
C THR A 111 -10.42 -10.53 -11.54
N PRO A 112 -9.29 -10.14 -12.14
CA PRO A 112 -9.03 -8.75 -12.46
C PRO A 112 -10.13 -8.23 -13.39
N GLN A 113 -10.80 -7.17 -12.99
CA GLN A 113 -11.71 -6.49 -13.90
C GLN A 113 -10.85 -5.75 -14.94
N SER A 114 -10.73 -6.33 -16.13
CA SER A 114 -10.17 -5.61 -17.27
C SER A 114 -11.05 -4.39 -17.50
N LYS A 115 -10.45 -3.19 -17.53
CA LYS A 115 -11.17 -2.04 -18.08
C LYS A 115 -11.60 -2.45 -19.49
N ASP A 116 -12.90 -2.47 -19.76
CA ASP A 116 -13.39 -2.54 -21.14
C ASP A 116 -12.62 -1.47 -21.91
N SER A 117 -11.84 -1.89 -22.90
CA SER A 117 -10.98 -1.05 -23.73
C SER A 117 -11.76 -0.03 -24.57
N SER A 118 -13.06 0.10 -24.33
CA SER A 118 -14.01 0.98 -25.01
C SER A 118 -14.21 2.34 -24.34
N SER A 119 -13.62 2.61 -23.15
CA SER A 119 -13.83 3.90 -22.45
C SER A 119 -12.58 4.61 -21.92
N SER A 120 -11.37 4.02 -22.00
CA SER A 120 -10.16 4.84 -21.86
C SER A 120 -9.88 5.48 -23.22
N SER A 121 -10.46 6.63 -23.47
CA SER A 121 -10.09 7.39 -24.65
C SER A 121 -8.57 7.65 -24.57
N SER A 122 -7.83 7.16 -25.57
CA SER A 122 -6.36 7.29 -25.63
C SER A 122 -5.90 8.73 -25.89
N TYR A 123 -6.86 9.66 -25.98
CA TYR A 123 -6.57 11.06 -26.09
C TYR A 123 -6.52 11.71 -24.70
N PHE A 124 -5.54 12.58 -24.48
CA PHE A 124 -5.42 13.35 -23.26
C PHE A 124 -5.06 14.80 -23.59
N GLY A 125 -5.40 15.70 -22.68
CA GLY A 125 -5.02 17.10 -22.75
C GLY A 125 -4.17 17.48 -21.55
N VAL A 126 -3.35 18.50 -21.70
CA VAL A 126 -2.60 19.14 -20.62
C VAL A 126 -3.04 20.59 -20.56
N TRP A 127 -3.54 21.02 -19.40
CA TRP A 127 -4.01 22.38 -19.15
C TRP A 127 -3.12 23.05 -18.10
N ASP A 128 -2.80 24.33 -18.31
CA ASP A 128 -1.93 25.10 -17.40
C ASP A 128 -2.70 25.95 -16.39
N GLY A 129 -4.02 25.75 -16.32
CA GLY A 129 -4.95 26.58 -15.55
C GLY A 129 -5.64 27.67 -16.37
N ARG A 130 -5.14 27.98 -17.58
CA ARG A 130 -5.71 29.03 -18.46
C ARG A 130 -6.00 28.55 -19.89
N ARG A 131 -5.19 27.65 -20.45
CA ARG A 131 -5.35 27.10 -21.79
C ARG A 131 -4.79 25.67 -21.88
N PHE A 132 -5.21 24.94 -22.91
CA PHE A 132 -4.56 23.67 -23.23
C PHE A 132 -3.19 23.97 -23.84
N VAL A 133 -2.14 23.64 -23.10
CA VAL A 133 -0.76 23.75 -23.57
C VAL A 133 -0.41 22.58 -24.49
N PHE A 134 -1.08 21.44 -24.32
CA PHE A 134 -0.98 20.29 -25.19
C PHE A 134 -2.31 19.54 -25.29
N ARG A 135 -2.59 18.97 -26.45
CA ARG A 135 -3.67 18.00 -26.68
C ARG A 135 -3.10 16.91 -27.57
N SER A 136 -3.23 15.66 -27.14
CA SER A 136 -2.92 14.52 -28.00
C SER A 136 -4.01 14.37 -29.06
N LEU A 137 -3.73 13.63 -30.12
CA LEU A 137 -4.64 13.48 -31.23
C LEU A 137 -5.90 12.71 -30.80
N PRO A 138 -7.11 13.19 -31.14
CA PRO A 138 -8.32 12.43 -30.89
C PRO A 138 -8.27 11.10 -31.64
N PRO A 139 -8.94 10.04 -31.15
CA PRO A 139 -8.97 8.77 -31.84
C PRO A 139 -9.51 8.96 -33.27
N PRO A 140 -8.90 8.30 -34.27
CA PRO A 140 -9.30 8.42 -35.66
C PRO A 140 -10.72 7.85 -35.87
N SER A 141 -11.45 8.43 -36.80
CA SER A 141 -12.82 8.01 -37.17
C SER A 141 -12.81 6.60 -37.78
N GLU A 142 -13.94 5.89 -37.71
CA GLU A 142 -14.10 4.62 -38.45
C GLU A 142 -14.04 4.80 -39.97
N SER A 143 -14.33 6.01 -40.45
CA SER A 143 -14.19 6.38 -41.86
C SER A 143 -12.73 6.66 -42.28
N ASP A 144 -11.80 6.78 -41.33
CA ASP A 144 -10.39 6.98 -41.64
C ASP A 144 -9.76 5.67 -42.15
N TRP A 145 -8.91 5.79 -43.17
CA TRP A 145 -8.28 4.62 -43.78
C TRP A 145 -7.45 3.81 -42.78
N SER A 146 -7.58 2.49 -42.86
CA SER A 146 -7.07 1.52 -41.87
C SER A 146 -5.59 1.68 -41.51
N LEU A 147 -4.74 1.99 -42.50
CA LEU A 147 -3.30 2.17 -42.28
C LEU A 147 -2.98 3.45 -41.50
N TYR A 148 -3.74 4.54 -41.67
CA TYR A 148 -3.55 5.73 -40.84
C TYR A 148 -3.92 5.45 -39.41
N ARG A 149 -5.11 4.87 -39.18
CA ARG A 149 -5.55 4.51 -37.83
C ARG A 149 -4.56 3.59 -37.13
N ARG A 150 -4.03 2.59 -37.83
CA ARG A 150 -3.18 1.56 -37.23
C ARG A 150 -1.72 1.98 -37.08
N PHE A 151 -1.18 2.78 -38.01
CA PHE A 151 0.26 3.05 -38.07
C PHE A 151 0.63 4.53 -38.04
N LEU A 152 -0.07 5.41 -38.77
CA LEU A 152 0.34 6.82 -38.84
C LEU A 152 -0.15 7.65 -37.66
N HIS A 153 -1.40 7.46 -37.21
CA HIS A 153 -1.97 8.24 -36.10
C HIS A 153 -1.11 8.15 -34.82
N PRO A 154 -0.70 6.95 -34.35
CA PRO A 154 0.17 6.84 -33.18
C PRO A 154 1.53 7.53 -33.39
N ILE A 155 2.14 7.35 -34.57
CA ILE A 155 3.44 7.97 -34.89
C ILE A 155 3.35 9.49 -34.91
N VAL A 156 2.30 10.06 -35.51
CA VAL A 156 2.11 11.51 -35.55
C VAL A 156 1.85 12.06 -34.15
N ASP A 157 1.06 11.36 -33.33
CA ASP A 157 0.81 11.78 -31.95
C ASP A 157 2.10 11.73 -31.10
N ASP A 158 2.84 10.62 -31.18
CA ASP A 158 4.13 10.44 -30.51
C ASP A 158 5.14 11.51 -30.95
N LEU A 159 5.20 11.85 -32.24
CA LEU A 159 6.07 12.91 -32.75
C LEU A 159 5.66 14.28 -32.22
N ARG A 160 4.36 14.57 -32.07
CA ARG A 160 3.88 15.83 -31.47
C ARG A 160 4.25 15.91 -29.99
N ILE A 161 4.05 14.82 -29.26
CA ILE A 161 4.45 14.67 -27.86
C ILE A 161 5.97 14.87 -27.74
N PHE A 162 6.75 14.18 -28.55
CA PHE A 162 8.21 14.28 -28.58
C PHE A 162 8.70 15.67 -28.97
N TRP A 163 8.08 16.33 -29.96
CA TRP A 163 8.47 17.69 -30.34
C TRP A 163 8.27 18.70 -29.20
N ARG A 164 7.25 18.49 -28.36
CA ARG A 164 6.96 19.38 -27.23
C ARG A 164 7.86 19.14 -26.02
N TYR A 165 8.04 17.87 -25.67
CA TYR A 165 8.64 17.43 -24.40
C TYR A 165 10.07 16.87 -24.56
N GLY A 166 10.45 16.52 -25.78
CA GLY A 166 11.77 16.02 -26.16
C GLY A 166 12.17 14.78 -25.36
N PHE A 167 13.46 14.72 -25.06
CA PHE A 167 14.06 13.65 -24.28
C PHE A 167 13.62 13.63 -22.81
N SER A 168 12.88 14.62 -22.31
CA SER A 168 12.36 14.61 -20.93
C SER A 168 11.46 13.40 -20.67
N LEU A 169 10.72 12.93 -21.68
CA LEU A 169 9.91 11.70 -21.58
C LEU A 169 10.76 10.45 -21.39
N LEU A 170 11.88 10.35 -22.13
CA LEU A 170 12.82 9.24 -21.98
C LEU A 170 13.53 9.30 -20.63
N ARG A 171 13.97 10.50 -20.21
CA ARG A 171 14.58 10.74 -18.89
C ARG A 171 13.62 10.37 -17.77
N MET A 172 12.35 10.78 -17.85
CA MET A 172 11.31 10.38 -16.90
C MET A 172 11.13 8.86 -16.84
N ARG A 173 11.09 8.19 -18.00
CA ARG A 173 10.98 6.72 -18.04
C ARG A 173 12.18 6.04 -17.38
N VAL A 174 13.39 6.54 -17.61
CA VAL A 174 14.61 6.04 -16.95
C VAL A 174 14.56 6.31 -15.44
N PHE A 175 14.16 7.51 -15.02
CA PHE A 175 13.99 7.88 -13.62
C PHE A 175 13.01 6.96 -12.89
N VAL A 176 11.80 6.79 -13.43
CA VAL A 176 10.79 5.87 -12.88
C VAL A 176 11.29 4.43 -12.90
N GLY A 177 11.94 3.99 -13.98
CA GLY A 177 12.53 2.66 -14.06
C GLY A 177 13.62 2.41 -12.99
N ASN A 178 14.42 3.42 -12.68
CA ASN A 178 15.41 3.35 -11.59
C ASN A 178 14.74 3.24 -10.23
N MET A 179 13.71 4.05 -9.97
CA MET A 179 12.91 3.94 -8.75
C MET A 179 12.32 2.54 -8.63
N LEU A 180 11.61 2.06 -9.66
CA LEU A 180 10.98 0.75 -9.65
C LEU A 180 12.00 -0.37 -9.40
N ARG A 181 13.19 -0.33 -10.03
CA ARG A 181 14.24 -1.32 -9.75
C ARG A 181 14.67 -1.34 -8.27
N ARG A 182 14.76 -0.18 -7.63
CA ARG A 182 15.05 -0.08 -6.19
C ARG A 182 13.89 -0.57 -5.33
N PHE A 183 12.65 -0.26 -5.72
CA PHE A 183 11.45 -0.75 -5.06
C PHE A 183 11.32 -2.27 -5.13
N MET A 184 11.66 -2.88 -6.27
CA MET A 184 11.60 -4.34 -6.44
C MET A 184 12.51 -5.11 -5.48
N ARG A 185 13.48 -4.45 -4.85
CA ARG A 185 14.33 -5.06 -3.83
C ARG A 185 13.53 -5.50 -2.61
N TYR A 186 12.37 -4.90 -2.34
CA TYR A 186 11.50 -5.36 -1.26
C TYR A 186 10.96 -6.78 -1.46
N TYR A 187 11.03 -7.33 -2.66
CA TYR A 187 10.64 -8.72 -2.92
C TYR A 187 11.83 -9.70 -2.95
N GLU A 188 13.04 -9.22 -2.65
CA GLU A 188 14.19 -10.10 -2.47
C GLU A 188 13.90 -11.13 -1.37
N GLY A 189 14.42 -12.34 -1.54
CA GLY A 189 14.12 -13.48 -0.68
C GLY A 189 14.51 -13.25 0.78
N VAL A 190 14.04 -14.12 1.67
CA VAL A 190 14.28 -14.02 3.13
C VAL A 190 15.79 -13.95 3.47
N GLU A 191 16.63 -14.62 2.69
CA GLU A 191 18.09 -14.62 2.86
C GLU A 191 18.76 -13.30 2.43
N ASP A 192 18.20 -12.62 1.42
CA ASP A 192 18.81 -11.44 0.79
C ASP A 192 18.26 -10.12 1.36
N ARG A 193 16.99 -10.08 1.74
CA ARG A 193 16.33 -8.90 2.33
C ARG A 193 16.47 -8.93 3.85
N PRO A 194 17.17 -7.97 4.48
CA PRO A 194 17.20 -7.84 5.93
C PRO A 194 15.81 -7.54 6.52
N VAL A 195 15.70 -7.75 7.83
CA VAL A 195 14.54 -7.32 8.62
C VAL A 195 14.90 -5.99 9.28
N PHE A 196 14.03 -4.99 9.15
CA PHE A 196 14.33 -3.60 9.54
C PHE A 196 13.50 -3.17 10.74
N GLU A 197 14.12 -2.53 11.74
CA GLU A 197 13.38 -1.97 12.89
C GLU A 197 12.86 -0.55 12.61
N SER A 198 13.39 0.11 11.58
CA SER A 198 12.94 1.43 11.12
C SER A 198 12.70 1.48 9.62
N VAL A 199 11.77 2.36 9.21
CA VAL A 199 11.49 2.66 7.80
C VAL A 199 12.70 3.31 7.14
N GLU A 200 13.45 4.13 7.87
CA GLU A 200 14.65 4.79 7.36
C GLU A 200 15.71 3.78 6.91
N GLU A 201 16.04 2.80 7.75
CA GLU A 201 16.99 1.73 7.38
C GLU A 201 16.52 0.98 6.14
N MET A 202 15.23 0.66 6.08
CA MET A 202 14.61 -0.04 4.97
C MET A 202 14.67 0.77 3.66
N LEU A 203 14.46 2.08 3.72
CA LEU A 203 14.55 3.00 2.58
C LEU A 203 16.01 3.23 2.16
N ARG A 204 16.94 3.34 3.11
CA ARG A 204 18.38 3.49 2.83
C ARG A 204 18.91 2.24 2.15
N TRP A 205 18.55 1.07 2.67
CA TRP A 205 18.91 -0.22 2.09
C TRP A 205 18.43 -0.36 0.66
N SER A 206 17.16 -0.04 0.35
CA SER A 206 16.62 -0.12 -1.01
C SER A 206 17.20 0.94 -1.95
N GLY A 207 17.73 2.04 -1.40
CA GLY A 207 18.21 3.21 -2.13
C GLY A 207 17.11 4.21 -2.45
N LEU A 208 15.95 4.12 -1.80
CA LEU A 208 14.81 5.02 -1.99
C LEU A 208 14.80 6.20 -1.01
N TYR A 209 15.61 6.16 0.06
CA TYR A 209 15.64 7.22 1.08
C TYR A 209 15.85 8.61 0.50
N GLY A 210 16.78 8.80 -0.44
CA GLY A 210 17.01 10.13 -1.04
C GLY A 210 15.75 10.77 -1.65
N LEU A 211 14.85 9.95 -2.22
CA LEU A 211 13.62 10.43 -2.87
C LEU A 211 12.58 10.96 -1.87
N THR A 212 12.70 10.62 -0.58
CA THR A 212 11.79 11.09 0.48
C THR A 212 12.33 12.32 1.20
N GLN A 213 13.59 12.70 0.94
CA GLN A 213 14.25 13.80 1.64
C GLN A 213 14.22 15.12 0.86
N ARG A 214 13.74 15.09 -0.39
CA ARG A 214 13.72 16.23 -1.30
C ARG A 214 12.38 16.34 -2.00
N THR A 215 12.07 17.53 -2.47
CA THR A 215 10.84 17.73 -3.23
C THR A 215 10.93 17.04 -4.58
N LEU A 216 9.79 16.59 -5.13
CA LEU A 216 9.74 16.00 -6.47
C LEU A 216 10.36 16.94 -7.52
N ARG A 217 10.16 18.26 -7.39
CA ARG A 217 10.72 19.24 -8.32
C ARG A 217 12.24 19.20 -8.34
N GLU A 218 12.89 19.15 -7.18
CA GLU A 218 14.35 19.08 -7.07
C GLU A 218 14.89 17.81 -7.71
N GLU A 219 14.29 16.65 -7.43
CA GLU A 219 14.69 15.37 -8.03
C GLU A 219 14.55 15.38 -9.56
N LEU A 220 13.47 15.98 -10.08
CA LEU A 220 13.24 16.06 -11.54
C LEU A 220 14.15 17.05 -12.24
N VAL A 221 14.56 18.14 -11.57
CA VAL A 221 15.55 19.08 -12.11
C VAL A 221 16.93 18.41 -12.18
N ASP A 222 17.31 17.63 -11.17
CA ASP A 222 18.61 16.96 -11.11
C ASP A 222 18.79 15.88 -12.19
N VAL A 223 17.71 15.21 -12.61
CA VAL A 223 17.73 14.31 -13.78
C VAL A 223 17.51 15.04 -15.11
N GLU A 224 17.71 16.35 -15.11
CA GLU A 224 17.67 17.26 -16.26
C GLU A 224 16.34 17.26 -17.02
N LEU A 225 15.19 17.09 -16.35
CA LEU A 225 13.91 17.31 -17.03
C LEU A 225 13.71 18.79 -17.31
N SER A 226 13.20 19.11 -18.49
CA SER A 226 12.93 20.52 -18.84
C SER A 226 11.90 21.14 -17.91
N GLU A 227 12.05 22.41 -17.57
CA GLU A 227 11.08 23.18 -16.77
C GLU A 227 9.66 23.08 -17.36
N ARG A 228 9.54 23.14 -18.70
CA ARG A 228 8.26 22.95 -19.39
C ARG A 228 7.64 21.59 -19.07
N PHE A 229 8.43 20.52 -19.12
CA PHE A 229 7.94 19.17 -18.84
C PHE A 229 7.44 19.08 -17.39
N ILE A 230 8.20 19.60 -16.44
CA ILE A 230 7.85 19.61 -15.02
C ILE A 230 6.56 20.42 -14.82
N SER A 231 6.50 21.66 -15.31
CA SER A 231 5.34 22.53 -15.11
C SER A 231 4.07 22.01 -15.79
N GLU A 232 4.19 21.38 -16.96
CA GLU A 232 3.02 20.99 -17.75
C GLU A 232 2.56 19.58 -17.42
N LEU A 233 3.44 18.57 -17.35
CA LEU A 233 3.02 17.18 -17.16
C LEU A 233 3.02 16.74 -15.69
N VAL A 234 3.80 17.39 -14.84
CA VAL A 234 3.85 17.09 -13.40
C VAL A 234 3.01 18.07 -12.60
N THR A 235 2.77 19.28 -13.12
CA THR A 235 2.14 20.39 -12.38
C THR A 235 0.87 20.97 -13.06
N ALA A 236 0.23 20.28 -14.01
CA ALA A 236 -0.98 20.78 -14.65
C ALA A 236 -2.22 20.83 -13.74
N TYR A 237 -3.04 21.87 -13.92
CA TYR A 237 -4.39 22.09 -13.35
C TYR A 237 -5.42 21.99 -14.49
N PHE A 238 -6.73 21.90 -14.26
CA PHE A 238 -7.77 21.90 -15.32
C PHE A 238 -8.94 22.81 -14.93
N GLY A 239 -9.37 23.69 -15.85
CA GLY A 239 -10.47 24.63 -15.63
C GLY A 239 -11.23 24.94 -16.93
N PHE A 240 -12.19 24.09 -17.29
CA PHE A 240 -12.91 24.12 -18.58
C PHE A 240 -14.07 25.13 -18.61
N THR A 241 -14.41 25.60 -19.81
CA THR A 241 -15.57 26.49 -20.07
C THR A 241 -16.67 25.87 -20.94
N LEU A 242 -16.41 24.72 -21.61
CA LEU A 242 -17.37 24.03 -22.49
C LEU A 242 -17.37 22.52 -22.19
N ALA A 243 -18.56 21.93 -22.02
CA ALA A 243 -18.74 20.51 -21.66
C ALA A 243 -18.21 19.52 -22.71
N SER A 244 -18.16 19.91 -23.98
CA SER A 244 -17.64 19.08 -25.10
C SER A 244 -16.11 18.96 -25.12
N GLU A 245 -15.40 19.73 -24.30
CA GLU A 245 -13.92 19.75 -24.25
C GLU A 245 -13.33 18.99 -23.05
N VAL A 246 -14.19 18.40 -22.21
CA VAL A 246 -13.75 17.73 -20.97
C VAL A 246 -13.33 16.29 -21.28
N PRO A 247 -12.05 15.92 -21.09
CA PRO A 247 -11.61 14.54 -21.22
C PRO A 247 -12.24 13.63 -20.15
N ASP A 248 -12.22 12.31 -20.38
CA ASP A 248 -12.77 11.32 -19.44
C ASP A 248 -12.05 11.33 -18.07
N LEU A 249 -10.82 11.86 -18.05
CA LEU A 249 -10.01 12.05 -16.86
C LEU A 249 -9.40 13.45 -16.85
N VAL A 250 -9.53 14.11 -15.71
CA VAL A 250 -9.04 15.46 -15.44
C VAL A 250 -8.27 15.40 -14.12
N GLY A 251 -6.94 15.50 -14.16
CA GLY A 251 -6.06 15.47 -12.98
C GLY A 251 -5.35 16.80 -12.74
N THR A 252 -5.39 17.33 -11.53
CA THR A 252 -4.81 18.62 -11.20
C THR A 252 -3.66 18.51 -10.23
N VAL A 253 -2.91 19.60 -10.05
CA VAL A 253 -1.97 19.71 -8.94
C VAL A 253 -2.67 19.71 -7.60
N GLU A 254 -2.00 19.10 -6.64
CA GLU A 254 -2.37 19.22 -5.24
C GLU A 254 -2.03 20.63 -4.76
N SER A 255 -3.01 21.55 -4.82
CA SER A 255 -2.89 22.93 -4.34
C SER A 255 -4.09 23.29 -3.48
N PRO A 256 -3.89 23.95 -2.32
CA PRO A 256 -4.97 24.42 -1.47
C PRO A 256 -5.93 25.40 -2.15
N ASP A 257 -5.46 26.11 -3.18
CA ASP A 257 -6.25 27.09 -3.92
C ASP A 257 -7.23 26.44 -4.92
N LEU A 258 -7.15 25.12 -5.08
CA LEU A 258 -7.96 24.37 -6.03
C LEU A 258 -9.06 23.59 -5.33
N PRO A 259 -10.29 23.58 -5.87
CA PRO A 259 -11.40 22.92 -5.21
C PRO A 259 -11.31 21.39 -5.22
N PHE A 260 -10.65 20.81 -6.23
CA PHE A 260 -10.50 19.36 -6.39
C PHE A 260 -9.14 19.02 -7.02
N SER A 261 -8.64 17.83 -6.70
CA SER A 261 -7.38 17.29 -7.22
C SER A 261 -7.58 16.39 -8.46
N CYS A 262 -8.75 15.78 -8.61
CA CYS A 262 -9.05 14.94 -9.77
C CYS A 262 -10.56 14.76 -9.95
N VAL A 263 -11.04 14.74 -11.20
CA VAL A 263 -12.37 14.25 -11.57
C VAL A 263 -12.26 13.28 -12.74
N ALA A 264 -12.93 12.13 -12.62
CA ALA A 264 -12.88 11.08 -13.63
C ALA A 264 -14.23 10.42 -13.83
N VAL A 265 -14.58 10.13 -15.09
CA VAL A 265 -15.72 9.27 -15.44
C VAL A 265 -15.40 7.84 -15.01
N GLN A 266 -16.24 7.26 -14.14
CA GLN A 266 -16.12 5.87 -13.72
C GLN A 266 -16.91 4.92 -14.63
N LYS A 267 -18.10 5.36 -15.05
CA LYS A 267 -18.97 4.57 -15.94
C LYS A 267 -19.94 5.47 -16.68
N LYS A 268 -20.19 5.13 -17.95
CA LYS A 268 -21.26 5.69 -18.76
C LYS A 268 -22.50 4.79 -18.63
N ILE A 269 -23.59 5.32 -18.06
CA ILE A 269 -24.87 4.62 -17.91
C ILE A 269 -25.70 4.77 -19.18
N SER A 270 -25.73 5.98 -19.77
CA SER A 270 -26.31 6.27 -21.09
C SER A 270 -25.51 7.40 -21.77
N GLU A 271 -25.95 7.90 -22.93
CA GLU A 271 -25.25 9.02 -23.60
C GLU A 271 -25.08 10.25 -22.70
N ASP A 272 -26.14 10.61 -21.97
CA ASP A 272 -26.21 11.80 -21.12
C ASP A 272 -26.07 11.49 -19.63
N ASP A 273 -25.90 10.22 -19.25
CA ASP A 273 -25.83 9.80 -17.84
C ASP A 273 -24.52 9.08 -17.54
N LYS A 274 -23.72 9.66 -16.63
CA LYS A 274 -22.38 9.19 -16.28
C LYS A 274 -22.18 9.28 -14.77
N VAL A 275 -21.44 8.32 -14.24
CA VAL A 275 -20.95 8.33 -12.85
C VAL A 275 -19.56 8.97 -12.84
N TYR A 276 -19.37 9.98 -12.00
CA TYR A 276 -18.10 10.67 -11.81
C TYR A 276 -17.54 10.40 -10.41
N LYS A 277 -16.22 10.28 -10.30
CA LYS A 277 -15.49 10.26 -9.03
C LYS A 277 -14.65 11.53 -8.94
N ILE A 278 -14.78 12.25 -7.83
CA ILE A 278 -14.06 13.50 -7.59
C ILE A 278 -13.27 13.38 -6.29
N PHE A 279 -12.00 13.75 -6.33
CA PHE A 279 -11.12 13.86 -5.17
C PHE A 279 -10.90 15.33 -4.82
N SER A 280 -11.03 15.66 -3.54
CA SER A 280 -10.88 17.03 -3.03
C SER A 280 -10.34 16.98 -1.60
N ARG A 281 -9.59 18.01 -1.20
CA ARG A 281 -9.07 18.15 0.17
C ARG A 281 -10.11 18.69 1.15
N SER A 282 -11.08 19.44 0.64
CA SER A 282 -12.20 19.99 1.40
C SER A 282 -13.53 19.54 0.78
N PRO A 283 -14.60 19.40 1.57
CA PRO A 283 -15.93 19.12 1.04
C PRO A 283 -16.31 20.11 -0.07
N LEU A 284 -16.68 19.59 -1.25
CA LEU A 284 -17.16 20.41 -2.35
C LEU A 284 -18.57 20.94 -2.05
N GLU A 285 -18.71 22.27 -2.07
CA GLU A 285 -19.99 22.95 -1.96
C GLU A 285 -20.92 22.58 -3.12
N ASP A 286 -22.22 22.44 -2.84
CA ASP A 286 -23.21 22.09 -3.85
C ASP A 286 -23.28 23.13 -4.97
N ASN A 287 -23.06 24.42 -4.67
CA ASN A 287 -23.04 25.49 -5.67
C ASN A 287 -21.95 25.29 -6.75
N LEU A 288 -20.84 24.64 -6.41
CA LEU A 288 -19.72 24.37 -7.29
C LEU A 288 -20.01 23.09 -8.06
N LEU A 289 -20.55 22.07 -7.41
CA LEU A 289 -21.02 20.87 -8.08
C LEU A 289 -22.10 21.18 -9.13
N ASP A 290 -23.01 22.11 -8.85
CA ASP A 290 -24.06 22.55 -9.79
C ASP A 290 -23.52 23.43 -10.92
N LYS A 291 -22.32 24.00 -10.77
CA LYS A 291 -21.58 24.65 -11.86
C LYS A 291 -20.84 23.62 -12.73
N ILE A 292 -20.34 22.54 -12.12
CA ILE A 292 -19.60 21.47 -12.81
C ILE A 292 -20.56 20.56 -13.57
N PHE A 293 -21.70 20.21 -12.97
CA PHE A 293 -22.68 19.27 -13.52
C PHE A 293 -24.00 19.98 -13.83
N SER A 294 -24.45 19.89 -15.07
CA SER A 294 -25.75 20.41 -15.49
C SER A 294 -26.93 19.73 -14.79
N THR A 295 -26.79 18.47 -14.37
CA THR A 295 -27.79 17.72 -13.60
C THR A 295 -27.10 16.69 -12.71
N ARG A 296 -27.56 16.55 -11.47
CA ARG A 296 -27.11 15.53 -10.52
C ARG A 296 -28.29 14.71 -10.03
N LYS A 297 -28.25 13.38 -10.21
CA LYS A 297 -29.30 12.46 -9.73
C LYS A 297 -29.03 11.97 -8.31
N GLU A 298 -27.77 11.67 -8.03
CA GLU A 298 -27.30 11.12 -6.76
C GLU A 298 -25.91 11.68 -6.46
N THR A 299 -25.56 11.90 -5.19
CA THR A 299 -24.23 12.34 -4.77
C THR A 299 -23.87 11.65 -3.47
N ILE A 300 -22.79 10.87 -3.49
CA ILE A 300 -22.23 10.22 -2.31
C ILE A 300 -20.94 10.94 -1.96
N ARG A 301 -20.80 11.33 -0.69
CA ARG A 301 -19.60 11.98 -0.14
C ARG A 301 -18.94 11.03 0.86
N ILE A 302 -17.65 10.77 0.67
CA ILE A 302 -16.86 9.92 1.55
C ILE A 302 -15.74 10.77 2.11
N ASN A 303 -15.66 10.82 3.44
CA ASN A 303 -14.58 11.49 4.14
C ASN A 303 -13.65 10.44 4.75
N TRP A 304 -12.38 10.44 4.33
CA TRP A 304 -11.38 9.51 4.86
C TRP A 304 -9.96 10.09 4.79
N ALA A 305 -9.11 9.63 5.72
CA ALA A 305 -7.68 9.95 5.74
C ALA A 305 -6.91 9.02 4.77
N ALA A 306 -7.17 9.16 3.46
CA ALA A 306 -6.60 8.27 2.45
C ALA A 306 -5.29 8.76 1.81
N TYR A 307 -5.08 10.08 1.77
CA TYR A 307 -3.97 10.70 1.04
C TYR A 307 -3.14 11.57 1.99
N PRO A 308 -2.03 11.06 2.56
CA PRO A 308 -1.18 11.87 3.42
C PRO A 308 -0.60 13.08 2.66
N HIS A 309 -0.27 14.13 3.41
CA HIS A 309 0.57 15.22 2.91
C HIS A 309 2.01 14.86 3.18
N PHE A 310 2.85 14.99 2.16
CA PHE A 310 4.29 14.78 2.27
C PHE A 310 5.01 16.12 2.29
N GLU A 311 5.90 16.29 3.25
CA GLU A 311 6.74 17.46 3.45
C GLU A 311 8.20 17.01 3.58
N ALA A 312 8.96 17.20 2.50
CA ALA A 312 10.38 16.90 2.50
C ALA A 312 11.15 17.91 3.39
N PRO A 313 12.13 17.46 4.21
CA PRO A 313 12.54 16.07 4.40
C PRO A 313 11.55 15.27 5.26
N GLU A 314 11.16 14.09 4.79
CA GLU A 314 10.25 13.21 5.52
C GLU A 314 10.89 12.64 6.78
N VAL A 315 10.10 12.59 7.86
CA VAL A 315 10.42 11.94 9.12
C VAL A 315 9.52 10.71 9.27
N PHE A 316 10.14 9.55 9.52
CA PHE A 316 9.41 8.29 9.57
C PHE A 316 9.05 7.88 10.98
N ALA A 317 7.85 7.36 11.16
CA ALA A 317 7.52 6.59 12.34
C ALA A 317 8.39 5.30 12.40
N PRO A 318 8.74 4.80 13.60
CA PRO A 318 9.45 3.54 13.74
C PRO A 318 8.50 2.34 13.53
N PHE A 319 9.02 1.19 13.10
CA PHE A 319 8.23 -0.05 13.09
C PHE A 319 8.05 -0.59 14.50
N VAL A 320 9.07 -0.47 15.35
CA VAL A 320 9.07 -0.93 16.74
C VAL A 320 8.73 0.24 17.65
N LEU A 321 7.68 0.08 18.47
CA LEU A 321 7.23 1.10 19.42
C LEU A 321 7.74 0.84 20.84
N ASP A 322 8.08 -0.41 21.18
CA ASP A 322 8.67 -0.79 22.47
C ASP A 322 9.51 -2.08 22.40
N ASP A 323 10.07 -2.47 23.55
CA ASP A 323 10.81 -3.72 23.72
C ASP A 323 9.92 -4.95 23.99
N PHE A 324 8.60 -4.76 24.08
CA PHE A 324 7.60 -5.76 24.50
C PHE A 324 6.67 -6.22 23.38
N HIS A 325 7.09 -6.09 22.12
CA HIS A 325 6.34 -6.52 20.91
C HIS A 325 5.17 -5.62 20.51
N LEU A 326 5.27 -4.31 20.72
CA LEU A 326 4.39 -3.32 20.12
C LEU A 326 4.98 -2.79 18.81
N TYR A 327 4.20 -2.87 17.72
CA TYR A 327 4.65 -2.47 16.38
C TYR A 327 3.67 -1.51 15.70
N TYR A 328 4.20 -0.59 14.90
CA TYR A 328 3.43 0.27 14.02
C TYR A 328 3.60 -0.16 12.55
N ILE A 329 2.63 -0.95 12.06
CA ILE A 329 2.71 -1.57 10.74
C ILE A 329 2.63 -0.52 9.62
N ASN A 330 1.84 0.53 9.82
CA ASN A 330 1.62 1.60 8.84
C ASN A 330 2.75 2.64 8.82
N ALA A 331 3.87 2.41 9.51
CA ALA A 331 5.00 3.34 9.56
C ALA A 331 5.54 3.75 8.18
N PHE A 332 5.46 2.86 7.20
CA PHE A 332 5.91 3.14 5.83
C PHE A 332 5.03 4.18 5.09
N GLU A 333 3.83 4.50 5.60
CA GLU A 333 2.93 5.47 4.96
C GLU A 333 3.51 6.88 4.88
N ASN A 334 4.44 7.26 5.75
CA ASN A 334 5.21 8.51 5.66
C ASN A 334 6.12 8.57 4.41
N ALA A 335 6.50 7.42 3.85
CA ALA A 335 7.31 7.35 2.63
C ALA A 335 6.45 7.24 1.37
N ALA A 336 5.42 6.40 1.43
CA ALA A 336 4.44 6.21 0.38
C ALA A 336 3.22 5.47 0.93
N SER A 337 2.01 5.94 0.59
CA SER A 337 0.76 5.30 1.01
C SER A 337 0.07 4.62 -0.18
N THR A 338 0.20 3.30 -0.24
CA THR A 338 -0.44 2.44 -1.25
C THR A 338 -0.82 1.09 -0.64
N ILE A 339 -1.65 0.31 -1.34
CA ILE A 339 -1.91 -1.10 -0.99
C ILE A 339 -0.59 -1.85 -0.81
N GLU A 340 0.31 -1.70 -1.78
CA GLU A 340 1.54 -2.48 -1.84
C GLU A 340 2.52 -2.12 -0.72
N THR A 341 2.70 -0.83 -0.43
CA THR A 341 3.60 -0.39 0.64
C THR A 341 3.11 -0.84 2.02
N GLY A 342 1.79 -0.89 2.22
CA GLY A 342 1.19 -1.50 3.40
C GLY A 342 1.50 -2.99 3.53
N ALA A 343 1.45 -3.75 2.43
CA ALA A 343 1.83 -5.17 2.41
C ALA A 343 3.34 -5.38 2.64
N VAL A 344 4.19 -4.59 1.98
CA VAL A 344 5.66 -4.61 2.13
C VAL A 344 6.08 -4.34 3.59
N ALA A 345 5.43 -3.37 4.23
CA ALA A 345 5.63 -3.05 5.64
C ALA A 345 5.14 -4.16 6.56
N ALA A 346 3.97 -4.73 6.27
CA ALA A 346 3.41 -5.85 7.03
C ALA A 346 4.29 -7.11 6.99
N GLU A 347 4.88 -7.42 5.84
CA GLU A 347 5.84 -8.52 5.71
C GLU A 347 7.08 -8.28 6.59
N ASN A 348 7.63 -7.06 6.57
CA ASN A 348 8.77 -6.70 7.41
C ASN A 348 8.45 -6.91 8.90
N VAL A 349 7.29 -6.41 9.35
CA VAL A 349 6.84 -6.56 10.75
C VAL A 349 6.56 -8.02 11.11
N ALA A 350 5.98 -8.81 10.19
CA ALA A 350 5.79 -10.25 10.41
C ALA A 350 7.14 -10.94 10.69
N ARG A 351 8.15 -10.64 9.87
CA ARG A 351 9.50 -11.18 10.01
C ARG A 351 10.20 -10.71 11.28
N LEU A 352 10.00 -9.44 11.69
CA LEU A 352 10.46 -8.92 12.98
C LEU A 352 9.89 -9.73 14.15
N ILE A 353 8.56 -9.91 14.17
CA ILE A 353 7.86 -10.67 15.21
C ILE A 353 8.42 -12.09 15.28
N LEU A 354 8.48 -12.78 14.14
CA LEU A 354 8.98 -14.16 14.07
C LEU A 354 10.44 -14.29 14.53
N SER A 355 11.30 -13.34 14.16
CA SER A 355 12.70 -13.30 14.60
C SER A 355 12.83 -13.13 16.12
N ARG A 356 12.07 -12.19 16.71
CA ARG A 356 12.09 -11.97 18.16
C ARG A 356 11.54 -13.17 18.94
N LEU A 357 10.48 -13.82 18.44
CA LEU A 357 9.93 -15.04 19.06
C LEU A 357 10.91 -16.22 18.99
N HIS A 358 11.67 -16.35 17.89
CA HIS A 358 12.70 -17.38 17.78
C HIS A 358 13.83 -17.15 18.79
N ASN A 359 14.31 -15.91 18.92
CA ASN A 359 15.40 -15.57 19.84
C ASN A 359 14.99 -15.65 21.33
N GLN A 360 13.69 -15.65 21.64
CA GLN A 360 13.15 -15.87 22.98
C GLN A 360 12.91 -17.36 23.30
N SER A 361 13.10 -18.27 22.34
CA SER A 361 12.98 -19.70 22.60
C SER A 361 14.13 -20.18 23.52
N PRO A 362 13.85 -21.00 24.55
CA PRO A 362 14.81 -21.32 25.62
C PRO A 362 16.09 -22.05 25.15
N ASP A 363 16.12 -22.56 23.91
CA ASP A 363 17.26 -23.27 23.32
C ASP A 363 18.51 -22.38 23.11
N VAL A 364 18.37 -21.05 23.17
CA VAL A 364 19.50 -20.10 23.01
C VAL A 364 19.95 -19.49 24.35
N GLN A 365 19.16 -19.62 25.42
CA GLN A 365 19.54 -19.11 26.75
C GLN A 365 20.35 -20.12 27.58
N GLU A 366 20.34 -21.40 27.25
CA GLU A 366 21.22 -22.41 27.87
C GLU A 366 22.56 -22.52 27.14
N LEU A 367 23.49 -21.57 27.35
CA LEU A 367 24.95 -21.84 27.27
C LEU A 367 25.86 -20.70 27.75
N ARG A 368 25.33 -19.67 28.42
CA ARG A 368 26.18 -18.78 29.22
C ARG A 368 26.13 -19.22 30.68
N ILE A 369 26.85 -20.29 30.98
CA ILE A 369 27.29 -20.57 32.35
C ILE A 369 28.31 -19.48 32.69
N PRO A 370 28.09 -18.62 33.70
CA PRO A 370 29.10 -17.68 34.14
C PRO A 370 30.27 -18.51 34.69
N THR A 371 31.42 -18.45 34.04
CA THR A 371 32.66 -18.93 34.66
C THR A 371 32.95 -18.03 35.84
N SER A 372 33.26 -18.64 36.98
CA SER A 372 33.45 -18.02 38.31
C SER A 372 34.63 -17.02 38.43
N GLU A 373 35.05 -16.42 37.32
CA GLU A 373 36.10 -15.39 37.27
C GLU A 373 35.54 -13.96 37.08
N GLU A 374 34.31 -13.79 36.56
CA GLU A 374 33.73 -12.44 36.35
C GLU A 374 33.16 -11.81 37.63
N GLU A 375 32.81 -12.59 38.66
CA GLU A 375 32.34 -12.07 39.95
C GLU A 375 33.44 -11.42 40.80
N LYS A 376 34.73 -11.56 40.43
CA LYS A 376 35.84 -10.95 41.17
C LYS A 376 36.27 -9.57 40.68
N LEU A 377 35.73 -9.08 39.56
CA LEU A 377 36.16 -7.78 39.00
C LEU A 377 35.24 -6.60 39.36
N HIS A 378 34.09 -6.83 39.98
CA HIS A 378 33.10 -5.79 40.27
C HIS A 378 33.03 -5.32 41.74
N LEU A 379 34.04 -5.64 42.55
CA LEU A 379 34.12 -5.21 43.96
C LEU A 379 35.16 -4.11 44.24
N ASP A 380 35.95 -3.70 43.23
CA ASP A 380 36.87 -2.57 43.34
C ASP A 380 36.70 -1.63 42.14
N LEU A 381 35.67 -0.77 42.17
CA LEU A 381 35.62 0.55 41.51
C LEU A 381 34.54 1.44 42.14
#